data_AF-A0A397VQ96-F1
#
_entry.id   AF-A0A397VQ96-F1
#
_cell.length_a   1.000
_cell.length_b   1.000
_cell.length_c   1.000
_cell.angle_alpha   90.00
_cell.angle_beta   90.00
_cell.angle_gamma   90.00
#
_symmetry.space_group_name_H-M   'P 1'
#
loop_
_entity.id
_entity.type
_entity.pdbx_description
1 polymer ?
#
loop_
_entity_poly.entity_id
_entity_poly.type
_entity_poly.pdbx_seq_one_letter_code
_entity_poly.pdbx_strand_id
1 'polypeptide(L)'
;MEEIFTAWNIQNGGKRRAAIWLHINIVYKIWYWYTQAWWENNNMREEVVKRVAKARLRKSFMVLNKTLNNCFRCYLCPNKLYKNQQGLSCHASIVHYNYNIPTKHITPLPQEALDEFKNILIYTIQKQLKNNIKNIGLQSVKFPCLESLFVGVFGNYLTRYSPSRKWYQCIFKGENAVELVGQILERTNWSVRCYLYGQQTNVILFSSNSAINELKKNKCKKQKPIELCIEWEQYMIKDATNQISIAGYIMMHFFIEQIYFG
;
A
#
# COMPACT_ATOMS: atom_id res chain seq x y z
N MET A 1 -1.91 19.57 45.70
CA MET A 1 -3.05 18.63 45.57
C MET A 1 -2.91 18.02 44.19
N GLU A 2 -2.30 16.84 44.11
CA GLU A 2 -2.02 16.16 42.83
C GLU A 2 -3.30 15.48 42.34
N GLU A 3 -3.80 15.88 41.17
CA GLU A 3 -4.89 15.19 40.50
C GLU A 3 -4.45 13.75 40.18
N ILE A 4 -5.01 12.80 40.92
CA ILE A 4 -4.94 11.38 40.59
C ILE A 4 -5.58 11.24 39.20
N PHE A 5 -4.81 10.78 38.21
CA PHE A 5 -5.26 10.50 36.84
C PHE A 5 -6.55 9.65 36.86
N THR A 6 -7.72 10.27 36.85
CA THR A 6 -8.99 9.56 36.73
C THR A 6 -9.23 9.30 35.25
N ALA A 7 -9.31 8.02 34.87
CA ALA A 7 -9.61 7.57 33.50
C ALA A 7 -10.96 8.08 32.94
N TRP A 8 -11.73 8.83 33.74
CA TRP A 8 -13.00 9.46 33.39
C TRP A 8 -12.88 10.56 32.33
N ASN A 9 -11.76 11.28 32.26
CA ASN A 9 -11.60 12.39 31.30
C ASN A 9 -11.09 11.96 29.91
N ILE A 10 -10.93 10.66 29.66
CA ILE A 10 -10.41 10.13 28.39
C ILE A 10 -11.57 9.78 27.45
N GLN A 11 -11.84 10.65 26.46
CA GLN A 11 -12.93 10.50 25.49
C GLN A 11 -12.77 9.30 24.53
N ASN A 12 -11.53 8.87 24.27
CA ASN A 12 -11.27 7.73 23.40
C ASN A 12 -11.48 6.40 24.16
N GLY A 13 -12.53 5.66 23.81
CA GLY A 13 -12.92 4.41 24.49
C GLY A 13 -11.82 3.34 24.54
N GLY A 14 -10.97 3.25 23.51
CA GLY A 14 -9.81 2.35 23.52
C GLY A 14 -8.73 2.77 24.52
N LYS A 15 -8.41 4.07 24.56
CA LYS A 15 -7.45 4.63 25.52
C LYS A 15 -7.97 4.56 26.96
N ARG A 16 -9.27 4.75 27.17
CA ARG A 16 -9.92 4.62 28.49
C ARG A 16 -9.83 3.19 29.04
N ARG A 17 -10.11 2.18 28.20
CA ARG A 17 -9.97 0.76 28.60
C ARG A 17 -8.53 0.39 28.94
N ALA A 18 -7.56 0.88 28.17
CA ALA A 18 -6.14 0.67 28.45
C ALA A 18 -5.70 1.33 29.76
N ALA A 19 -6.16 2.56 30.04
CA ALA A 19 -5.87 3.27 31.29
C ALA A 19 -6.47 2.55 32.51
N ILE A 20 -7.72 2.09 32.41
CA ILE A 20 -8.38 1.31 33.49
C ILE A 20 -7.63 0.00 33.74
N TRP A 21 -7.28 -0.75 32.69
CA TRP A 21 -6.52 -2.00 32.81
C TRP A 21 -5.16 -1.77 33.46
N LEU A 22 -4.47 -0.67 33.11
CA LEU A 22 -3.21 -0.29 33.72
C LEU A 22 -3.37 -0.02 35.22
N HIS A 23 -4.35 0.82 35.60
CA HIS A 23 -4.64 1.14 37.00
C HIS A 23 -4.92 -0.11 37.82
N ILE A 24 -5.77 -1.02 37.32
CA ILE A 24 -6.07 -2.30 37.99
C ILE A 24 -4.80 -3.15 38.15
N ASN A 25 -3.98 -3.29 37.10
CA ASN A 25 -2.76 -4.09 37.14
C ASN A 25 -1.71 -3.50 38.10
N ILE A 26 -1.62 -2.17 38.16
CA ILE A 26 -0.73 -1.45 39.09
C ILE A 26 -1.19 -1.66 40.53
N VAL A 27 -2.48 -1.44 40.82
CA VAL A 27 -3.04 -1.63 42.17
C VAL A 27 -2.86 -3.08 42.61
N TYR A 28 -3.12 -4.05 41.72
CA TYR A 28 -2.91 -5.47 42.00
C TYR A 28 -1.44 -5.79 42.29
N LYS A 29 -0.49 -5.23 41.53
CA LYS A 29 0.95 -5.43 41.77
C LYS A 29 1.43 -4.76 43.05
N ILE A 30 0.91 -3.59 43.40
CA ILE A 30 1.21 -2.93 44.68
C ILE A 30 0.66 -3.76 45.83
N TRP A 31 -0.58 -4.23 45.73
CA TRP A 31 -1.20 -5.09 46.73
C TRP A 31 -0.48 -6.42 46.89
N TYR A 32 -0.16 -7.12 45.80
CA TYR A 32 0.62 -8.38 45.83
C TYR A 32 2.01 -8.20 46.47
N TRP A 33 2.66 -7.07 46.23
CA TRP A 33 3.95 -6.77 46.85
C TRP A 33 3.83 -6.41 48.32
N TYR A 34 2.79 -5.66 48.68
CA TYR A 34 2.50 -5.31 50.06
C TYR A 34 2.20 -6.57 50.89
N THR A 35 1.41 -7.49 50.35
CA THR A 35 1.13 -8.76 51.03
C THR A 35 2.40 -9.60 51.17
N GLN A 36 3.21 -9.77 50.13
CA GLN A 36 4.49 -10.50 50.22
C GLN A 36 5.43 -9.90 51.28
N ALA A 37 5.59 -8.58 51.34
CA ALA A 37 6.44 -7.91 52.33
C ALA A 37 5.89 -8.00 53.77
N TRP A 38 4.56 -8.01 53.92
CA TRP A 38 3.89 -8.13 55.22
C TRP A 38 3.99 -9.55 55.79
N TRP A 39 3.96 -10.57 54.92
CA TRP A 39 4.11 -11.98 55.30
C TRP A 39 5.57 -12.41 55.53
N GLU A 40 6.57 -11.69 54.99
CA GLU A 40 8.00 -11.99 55.18
C GLU A 40 8.71 -11.16 56.27
N ASN A 41 7.95 -10.48 57.14
CA ASN A 41 8.44 -9.80 58.35
C ASN A 41 9.58 -8.76 58.13
N ASN A 42 9.58 -8.08 56.99
CA ASN A 42 10.49 -6.96 56.72
C ASN A 42 9.73 -5.64 56.72
N ASN A 43 9.97 -4.83 57.75
CA ASN A 43 9.34 -3.52 57.96
C ASN A 43 9.87 -2.49 56.94
N MET A 44 9.39 -2.61 55.69
CA MET A 44 9.86 -1.82 54.56
C MET A 44 9.33 -0.38 54.69
N ARG A 45 10.24 0.61 54.79
CA ARG A 45 9.84 2.03 54.94
C ARG A 45 8.96 2.48 53.78
N GLU A 46 7.85 3.14 54.10
CA GLU A 46 6.81 3.61 53.17
C GLU A 46 7.39 4.41 51.98
N GLU A 47 8.45 5.20 52.21
CA GLU A 47 9.14 5.94 51.15
C GLU A 47 9.73 5.06 50.05
N VAL A 48 10.25 3.88 50.41
CA VAL A 48 10.85 2.94 49.45
C VAL A 48 9.75 2.35 48.56
N VAL A 49 8.61 2.00 49.14
CA VAL A 49 7.44 1.51 48.40
C VAL A 49 6.95 2.58 47.42
N LYS A 50 6.83 3.84 47.86
CA LYS A 50 6.45 4.97 47.01
C LYS A 50 7.43 5.18 45.85
N ARG A 51 8.75 5.11 46.09
CA ARG A 51 9.78 5.25 45.05
C ARG A 51 9.72 4.12 44.02
N VAL A 52 9.60 2.87 44.46
CA VAL A 52 9.53 1.70 43.56
C VAL A 52 8.23 1.71 42.74
N ALA A 53 7.10 2.03 43.36
CA ALA A 53 5.82 2.19 42.65
C ALA A 53 5.92 3.28 41.58
N LYS A 54 6.48 4.45 41.90
CA LYS A 54 6.69 5.56 40.95
C LYS A 54 7.62 5.17 39.79
N ALA A 55 8.69 4.43 40.06
CA ALA A 55 9.61 3.94 39.02
C ALA A 55 8.93 2.93 38.08
N ARG A 56 8.14 1.99 38.62
CA ARG A 56 7.39 1.01 37.81
C ARG A 56 6.27 1.66 37.01
N LEU A 57 5.55 2.63 37.59
CA LEU A 57 4.57 3.47 36.90
C LEU A 57 5.18 4.16 35.68
N ARG A 58 6.33 4.81 35.87
CA ARG A 58 7.09 5.44 34.77
C ARG A 58 7.48 4.44 33.69
N LYS A 59 7.96 3.25 34.07
CA LYS A 59 8.33 2.18 33.12
C LYS A 59 7.13 1.66 32.33
N SER A 60 6.00 1.41 32.99
CA SER A 60 4.75 0.99 32.35
C SER A 60 4.20 2.07 31.42
N PHE A 61 4.24 3.34 31.83
CA PHE A 61 3.83 4.47 31.00
C PHE A 61 4.76 4.66 29.79
N MET A 62 6.07 4.51 29.94
CA MET A 62 7.03 4.50 28.82
C MET A 62 6.75 3.37 27.82
N VAL A 63 6.47 2.15 28.30
CA VAL A 63 6.10 1.02 27.44
C VAL A 63 4.76 1.25 26.73
N LEU A 64 3.80 1.88 27.40
CA LEU A 64 2.51 2.24 26.82
C LEU A 64 2.63 3.35 25.77
N ASN A 65 3.42 4.38 26.03
CA ASN A 65 3.70 5.44 25.06
C ASN A 65 4.49 4.91 23.86
N LYS A 66 5.44 3.99 24.09
CA LYS A 66 6.16 3.32 22.99
C LYS A 66 5.22 2.46 22.13
N THR A 67 4.23 1.81 22.71
CA THR A 67 3.22 1.03 21.96
C THR A 67 2.17 1.90 21.29
N LEU A 68 1.78 3.03 21.87
CA LEU A 68 0.86 4.01 21.27
C LEU A 68 1.52 4.83 20.15
N ASN A 69 2.82 5.16 20.25
CA ASN A 69 3.55 5.90 19.21
C ASN A 69 3.92 5.04 17.99
N ASN A 70 3.83 3.71 18.09
CA ASN A 70 4.12 2.79 16.98
C ASN A 70 2.84 2.19 16.35
N CYS A 71 1.66 2.77 16.61
CA CYS A 71 0.41 2.32 15.99
C CYS A 71 0.24 2.93 14.59
N PHE A 72 -0.25 2.12 13.66
CA PHE A 72 -0.54 2.52 12.28
C PHE A 72 -2.01 2.90 12.14
N ARG A 73 -2.30 4.12 11.68
CA ARG A 73 -3.66 4.65 11.53
C ARG A 73 -4.18 4.49 10.12
N CYS A 74 -5.46 4.16 9.97
CA CYS A 74 -6.13 4.26 8.67
C CYS A 74 -6.55 5.72 8.42
N TYR A 75 -6.09 6.31 7.31
CA TYR A 75 -6.45 7.68 6.93
C TYR A 75 -7.92 7.83 6.54
N LEU A 76 -8.56 6.74 6.07
CA LEU A 76 -9.96 6.73 5.65
C LEU A 76 -10.93 6.35 6.80
N CYS A 77 -10.43 5.69 7.84
CA CYS A 77 -11.19 5.29 9.02
C CYS A 77 -10.64 5.96 10.28
N PRO A 78 -11.18 7.12 10.71
CA PRO A 78 -10.58 7.96 11.75
C PRO A 78 -10.28 7.25 13.08
N ASN A 79 -11.08 6.23 13.41
CA ASN A 79 -11.05 5.50 14.69
C ASN A 79 -10.35 4.13 14.61
N LYS A 80 -9.71 3.78 13.48
CA LYS A 80 -9.05 2.48 13.30
C LYS A 80 -7.53 2.62 13.43
N LEU A 81 -6.98 1.93 14.43
CA LEU A 81 -5.56 1.84 14.74
C LEU A 81 -5.13 0.38 14.72
N TYR A 82 -3.95 0.12 14.16
CA TYR A 82 -3.39 -1.22 13.99
C TYR A 82 -2.02 -1.31 14.66
N LYS A 83 -1.74 -2.48 15.24
CA LYS A 83 -0.46 -2.74 15.93
C LYS A 83 0.74 -2.77 14.97
N ASN A 84 0.51 -3.05 13.69
CA ASN A 84 1.54 -3.15 12.66
C ASN A 84 0.99 -2.74 11.28
N GLN A 85 1.90 -2.47 10.34
CA GLN A 85 1.57 -2.07 8.97
C GLN A 85 0.79 -3.16 8.22
N GLN A 86 1.08 -4.44 8.50
CA GLN A 86 0.38 -5.56 7.88
C GLN A 86 -1.12 -5.55 8.23
N GLY A 87 -1.48 -5.31 9.49
CA GLY A 87 -2.87 -5.21 9.93
C GLY A 87 -3.61 -4.04 9.28
N LEU A 88 -2.96 -2.87 9.20
CA LEU A 88 -3.50 -1.71 8.48
C LEU A 88 -3.71 -2.05 7.00
N SER A 89 -2.76 -2.76 6.41
CA SER A 89 -2.83 -3.16 5.01
C SER A 89 -3.95 -4.15 4.73
N CYS A 90 -4.16 -5.17 5.58
CA CYS A 90 -5.26 -6.10 5.44
C CYS A 90 -6.61 -5.38 5.53
N HIS A 91 -6.73 -4.46 6.49
CA HIS A 91 -7.91 -3.62 6.62
C HIS A 91 -8.16 -2.79 5.34
N ALA A 92 -7.13 -2.11 4.82
CA ALA A 92 -7.27 -1.32 3.60
C ALA A 92 -7.67 -2.18 2.40
N SER A 93 -7.17 -3.42 2.31
CA SER A 93 -7.54 -4.34 1.23
C SER A 93 -8.94 -4.90 1.31
N ILE A 94 -9.52 -5.01 2.51
CA ILE A 94 -10.86 -5.56 2.69
C ILE A 94 -11.90 -4.43 2.68
N VAL A 95 -11.67 -3.38 3.46
CA VAL A 95 -12.65 -2.31 3.69
C VAL A 95 -12.59 -1.24 2.61
N HIS A 96 -11.43 -1.01 2.00
CA HIS A 96 -11.22 0.03 1.00
C HIS A 96 -10.83 -0.57 -0.37
N TYR A 97 -11.38 -1.74 -0.70
CA TYR A 97 -11.06 -2.44 -1.94
C TYR A 97 -11.48 -1.66 -3.20
N ASN A 98 -12.58 -0.90 -3.13
CA ASN A 98 -13.11 -0.06 -4.20
C ASN A 98 -12.76 1.43 -4.05
N TYR A 99 -11.92 1.81 -3.08
CA TYR A 99 -11.55 3.21 -2.93
C TYR A 99 -10.61 3.61 -4.06
N ASN A 100 -10.97 4.65 -4.83
CA ASN A 100 -10.24 5.07 -6.03
C ASN A 100 -10.06 6.60 -6.13
N ILE A 101 -10.35 7.34 -5.06
CA ILE A 101 -10.27 8.81 -5.08
C ILE A 101 -8.83 9.24 -4.75
N PRO A 102 -8.10 9.86 -5.69
CA PRO A 102 -6.70 10.25 -5.48
C PRO A 102 -6.59 11.38 -4.45
N THR A 103 -5.37 11.65 -3.98
CA THR A 103 -5.16 12.74 -3.04
C THR A 103 -5.41 14.11 -3.69
N LYS A 104 -6.11 14.99 -2.97
CA LYS A 104 -6.43 16.35 -3.46
C LYS A 104 -5.23 17.31 -3.47
N HIS A 105 -4.09 16.91 -2.89
CA HIS A 105 -2.92 17.77 -2.71
C HIS A 105 -1.87 17.62 -3.83
N ILE A 106 -2.24 17.00 -4.95
CA ILE A 106 -1.32 16.83 -6.08
C ILE A 106 -1.32 18.10 -6.90
N THR A 107 -0.16 18.74 -6.98
CA THR A 107 0.03 19.92 -7.82
C THR A 107 -0.15 19.52 -9.29
N PRO A 108 -1.02 20.23 -10.05
CA PRO A 108 -1.13 19.99 -11.48
C PRO A 108 0.19 20.29 -12.16
N LEU A 109 0.57 19.46 -13.12
CA LEU A 109 1.75 19.65 -13.94
C LEU A 109 1.37 20.32 -15.27
N PRO A 110 2.32 21.03 -15.92
CA PRO A 110 2.12 21.56 -17.26
C PRO A 110 1.85 20.43 -18.26
N GLN A 111 1.06 20.72 -19.29
CA GLN A 111 0.61 19.72 -20.26
C GLN A 111 1.79 19.07 -21.00
N GLU A 112 2.82 19.85 -21.29
CA GLU A 112 4.04 19.41 -21.96
C GLU A 112 4.73 18.28 -21.18
N ALA A 113 4.76 18.38 -19.84
CA ALA A 113 5.34 17.33 -19.00
C ALA A 113 4.50 16.04 -19.01
N LEU A 114 3.17 16.17 -19.11
CA LEU A 114 2.27 15.02 -19.24
C LEU A 114 2.45 14.34 -20.60
N ASP A 115 2.62 15.11 -21.67
CA ASP A 115 2.79 14.58 -23.02
C ASP A 115 4.15 13.91 -23.21
N GLU A 116 5.22 14.49 -22.66
CA GLU A 116 6.52 13.82 -22.60
C GLU A 116 6.44 12.50 -21.82
N PHE A 117 5.72 12.50 -20.71
CA PHE A 117 5.50 11.29 -19.92
C PHE A 117 4.68 10.22 -20.68
N LYS A 118 3.62 10.60 -21.41
CA LYS A 118 2.89 9.68 -22.31
C LYS A 118 3.84 9.08 -23.34
N ASN A 119 4.72 9.87 -23.95
CA ASN A 119 5.72 9.36 -24.90
C ASN A 119 6.70 8.37 -24.25
N ILE A 120 7.14 8.62 -23.01
CA ILE A 120 7.97 7.69 -22.24
C ILE A 120 7.24 6.36 -22.01
N LEU A 121 5.95 6.39 -21.65
CA LEU A 121 5.14 5.19 -21.47
C LEU A 121 5.05 4.37 -22.76
N ILE A 122 4.71 5.02 -23.87
CA ILE A 122 4.58 4.38 -25.19
C ILE A 122 5.91 3.75 -25.60
N TYR A 123 7.00 4.50 -25.52
CA TYR A 123 8.34 4.00 -25.84
C TYR A 123 8.71 2.79 -24.97
N THR A 124 8.43 2.85 -23.67
CA THR A 124 8.73 1.76 -22.74
C THR A 124 7.94 0.50 -23.06
N ILE A 125 6.65 0.64 -23.42
CA ILE A 125 5.80 -0.49 -23.84
C ILE A 125 6.31 -1.07 -25.16
N GLN A 126 6.49 -0.24 -26.20
CA GLN A 126 6.96 -0.68 -27.52
C GLN A 126 8.36 -1.31 -27.48
N LYS A 127 9.21 -0.88 -26.55
CA LYS A 127 10.51 -1.51 -26.32
C LYS A 127 10.39 -2.98 -25.88
N GLN A 128 9.31 -3.35 -25.18
CA GLN A 128 9.03 -4.74 -24.81
C GLN A 128 8.41 -5.57 -25.94
N LEU A 129 7.83 -4.93 -26.96
CA LEU A 129 7.21 -5.59 -28.11
C LEU A 129 8.24 -6.18 -29.09
N LYS A 130 9.22 -6.94 -28.59
CA LYS A 130 10.32 -7.50 -29.38
C LYS A 130 9.82 -8.57 -30.37
N ASN A 131 10.47 -8.65 -31.54
CA ASN A 131 10.21 -9.71 -32.52
C ASN A 131 10.94 -11.01 -32.15
N ASN A 132 10.47 -11.70 -31.11
CA ASN A 132 10.99 -13.01 -30.74
C ASN A 132 9.92 -13.81 -30.02
N ILE A 133 9.65 -15.02 -30.50
CA ILE A 133 8.63 -15.94 -29.97
C ILE A 133 8.83 -16.21 -28.47
N LYS A 134 10.07 -16.21 -27.98
CA LYS A 134 10.38 -16.39 -26.55
C LYS A 134 9.87 -15.24 -25.66
N ASN A 135 9.52 -14.09 -26.24
CA ASN A 135 9.03 -12.91 -25.54
C ASN A 135 7.49 -12.78 -25.59
N ILE A 136 6.78 -13.75 -26.17
CA ILE A 136 5.32 -13.82 -26.13
C ILE A 136 4.85 -14.08 -24.70
N GLY A 137 3.71 -13.48 -24.34
CA GLY A 137 3.08 -13.66 -23.03
C GLY A 137 3.24 -12.45 -22.11
N LEU A 138 3.21 -12.70 -20.80
CA LEU A 138 3.19 -11.65 -19.78
C LEU A 138 4.51 -10.89 -19.73
N GLN A 139 4.43 -9.58 -19.95
CA GLN A 139 5.51 -8.63 -19.75
C GLN A 139 5.31 -7.82 -18.47
N SER A 140 6.44 -7.35 -17.94
CA SER A 140 6.50 -6.47 -16.78
C SER A 140 7.58 -5.43 -16.99
N VAL A 141 7.22 -4.17 -16.82
CA VAL A 141 8.18 -3.06 -16.80
C VAL A 141 8.03 -2.25 -15.53
N LYS A 142 9.15 -1.74 -15.02
CA LYS A 142 9.19 -0.89 -13.82
C LYS A 142 10.21 0.21 -14.05
N PHE A 143 9.85 1.45 -13.76
CA PHE A 143 10.78 2.58 -13.80
C PHE A 143 10.36 3.70 -12.83
N PRO A 144 11.29 4.60 -12.45
CA PRO A 144 10.98 5.72 -11.56
C PRO A 144 9.93 6.67 -12.17
N CYS A 145 8.97 7.12 -11.36
CA CYS A 145 7.89 7.99 -11.83
C CYS A 145 7.35 8.85 -10.68
N LEU A 146 7.09 10.13 -10.93
CA LEU A 146 6.47 11.04 -9.96
C LEU A 146 4.97 10.74 -9.81
N GLU A 147 4.45 10.90 -8.58
CA GLU A 147 3.03 10.72 -8.26
C GLU A 147 2.14 11.63 -9.12
N SER A 148 2.58 12.87 -9.32
CA SER A 148 1.86 13.89 -10.11
C SER A 148 1.77 13.56 -11.58
N LEU A 149 2.82 12.97 -12.18
CA LEU A 149 2.78 12.50 -13.58
C LEU A 149 1.78 11.35 -13.73
N PHE A 150 1.83 10.39 -12.81
CA PHE A 150 0.91 9.26 -12.83
C PHE A 150 -0.54 9.70 -12.67
N VAL A 151 -0.84 10.52 -11.65
CA VAL A 151 -2.20 10.99 -11.40
C VAL A 151 -2.67 11.97 -12.48
N GLY A 152 -1.77 12.76 -13.06
CA GLY A 152 -2.09 13.65 -14.19
C GLY A 152 -2.59 12.90 -15.43
N VAL A 153 -1.99 11.74 -15.74
CA VAL A 153 -2.43 10.92 -16.90
C VAL A 153 -3.56 9.96 -16.54
N PHE A 154 -3.49 9.30 -15.38
CA PHE A 154 -4.35 8.17 -15.06
C PHE A 154 -5.37 8.43 -13.94
N GLY A 155 -5.38 9.62 -13.33
CA GLY A 155 -6.17 9.92 -12.13
C GLY A 155 -7.68 9.69 -12.29
N ASN A 156 -8.22 9.90 -13.50
CA ASN A 156 -9.64 9.68 -13.80
C ASN A 156 -9.98 8.21 -14.11
N TYR A 157 -8.98 7.34 -14.20
CA TYR A 157 -9.10 5.93 -14.61
C TYR A 157 -8.70 4.96 -13.49
N LEU A 158 -8.60 5.46 -12.26
CA LEU A 158 -8.21 4.66 -11.10
C LEU A 158 -9.26 3.59 -10.82
N THR A 159 -8.80 2.34 -10.83
CA THR A 159 -9.57 1.21 -10.31
C THR A 159 -9.45 1.14 -8.80
N ARG A 160 -8.27 1.50 -8.26
CA ARG A 160 -8.02 1.45 -6.83
C ARG A 160 -6.91 2.40 -6.40
N TYR A 161 -7.01 2.87 -5.17
CA TYR A 161 -6.03 3.68 -4.48
C TYR A 161 -5.94 3.28 -3.00
N SER A 162 -4.73 3.26 -2.44
CA SER A 162 -4.47 2.98 -1.03
C SER A 162 -3.64 4.11 -0.41
N PRO A 163 -4.28 5.02 0.37
CA PRO A 163 -3.56 6.11 1.03
C PRO A 163 -2.45 5.64 1.96
N SER A 164 -2.70 4.54 2.69
CA SER A 164 -1.77 3.98 3.66
C SER A 164 -0.52 3.37 3.03
N ARG A 165 -0.61 2.91 1.77
CA ARG A 165 0.51 2.35 1.01
C ARG A 165 1.12 3.34 0.02
N LYS A 166 0.47 4.49 -0.22
CA LYS A 166 0.80 5.38 -1.34
C LYS A 166 0.90 4.58 -2.64
N TRP A 167 -0.19 3.87 -2.93
CA TRP A 167 -0.28 2.95 -4.06
C TRP A 167 -1.54 3.22 -4.88
N TYR A 168 -1.40 3.39 -6.18
CA TYR A 168 -2.48 3.57 -7.15
C TYR A 168 -2.49 2.41 -8.13
N GLN A 169 -3.67 2.09 -8.67
CA GLN A 169 -3.85 1.04 -9.66
C GLN A 169 -4.92 1.42 -10.68
N CYS A 170 -4.59 1.18 -11.95
CA CYS A 170 -5.50 1.21 -13.09
C CYS A 170 -5.48 -0.16 -13.76
N ILE A 171 -6.65 -0.70 -14.06
CA ILE A 171 -6.81 -1.97 -14.77
C ILE A 171 -7.61 -1.70 -16.04
N PHE A 172 -7.01 -1.95 -17.20
CA PHE A 172 -7.65 -1.86 -18.50
C PHE A 172 -7.83 -3.27 -19.08
N LYS A 173 -9.08 -3.66 -19.32
CA LYS A 173 -9.44 -4.98 -19.84
C LYS A 173 -10.72 -4.92 -20.66
N GLY A 174 -10.88 -5.87 -21.58
CA GLY A 174 -12.05 -5.94 -22.46
C GLY A 174 -11.77 -5.38 -23.85
N GLU A 175 -12.74 -5.56 -24.75
CA GLU A 175 -12.60 -5.31 -26.19
C GLU A 175 -12.12 -3.88 -26.50
N ASN A 176 -12.69 -2.87 -25.84
CA ASN A 176 -12.36 -1.47 -26.06
C ASN A 176 -11.16 -0.96 -25.25
N ALA A 177 -10.48 -1.83 -24.48
CA ALA A 177 -9.41 -1.40 -23.59
C ALA A 177 -8.21 -0.85 -24.35
N VAL A 178 -7.89 -1.42 -25.53
CA VAL A 178 -6.76 -0.95 -26.33
C VAL A 178 -7.01 0.47 -26.85
N GLU A 179 -8.23 0.74 -27.30
CA GLU A 179 -8.66 2.04 -27.80
C GLU A 179 -8.70 3.08 -26.68
N LEU A 180 -9.28 2.72 -25.52
CA LEU A 180 -9.33 3.61 -24.35
C LEU A 180 -7.93 4.03 -23.90
N VAL A 181 -6.99 3.10 -23.81
CA VAL A 181 -5.60 3.44 -23.47
C VAL A 181 -4.97 4.30 -24.56
N GLY A 182 -5.29 4.05 -25.83
CA GLY A 182 -4.85 4.89 -26.95
C GLY A 182 -5.38 6.32 -26.87
N GLN A 183 -6.61 6.51 -26.40
CA GLN A 183 -7.18 7.84 -26.14
C GLN A 183 -6.48 8.54 -24.97
N ILE A 184 -6.22 7.82 -23.87
CA ILE A 184 -5.50 8.35 -22.70
C ILE A 184 -4.07 8.79 -23.06
N LEU A 185 -3.39 7.99 -23.88
CA LEU A 185 -2.03 8.25 -24.34
C LEU A 185 -1.96 9.13 -25.59
N GLU A 186 -3.10 9.51 -26.14
CA GLU A 186 -3.23 10.30 -27.39
C GLU A 186 -2.44 9.69 -28.56
N ARG A 187 -2.45 8.35 -28.66
CA ARG A 187 -1.70 7.61 -29.66
C ARG A 187 -2.40 6.31 -30.00
N THR A 188 -2.85 6.13 -31.24
CA THR A 188 -3.59 4.93 -31.66
C THR A 188 -2.71 3.69 -31.82
N ASN A 189 -1.45 3.86 -32.23
CA ASN A 189 -0.50 2.77 -32.47
C ASN A 189 0.39 2.43 -31.26
N TRP A 190 0.02 2.85 -30.06
CA TRP A 190 0.79 2.63 -28.84
C TRP A 190 1.03 1.14 -28.53
N SER A 191 0.08 0.29 -28.89
CA SER A 191 0.03 -1.14 -28.57
C SER A 191 0.71 -2.03 -29.62
N VAL A 192 1.17 -1.48 -30.73
CA VAL A 192 1.66 -2.24 -31.89
C VAL A 192 3.11 -1.86 -32.20
N ARG A 193 3.92 -2.86 -32.53
CA ARG A 193 5.23 -2.67 -33.14
C ARG A 193 5.37 -3.51 -34.40
N CYS A 194 5.54 -2.82 -35.52
CA CYS A 194 5.74 -3.45 -36.83
C CYS A 194 7.23 -3.75 -37.09
N TYR A 195 7.45 -4.82 -37.85
CA TYR A 195 8.75 -5.31 -38.28
C TYR A 195 8.75 -5.54 -39.80
N LEU A 196 9.93 -5.84 -40.36
CA LEU A 196 10.06 -6.22 -41.76
C LEU A 196 9.20 -7.45 -42.07
N TYR A 197 8.80 -7.59 -43.33
CA TYR A 197 8.02 -8.73 -43.84
C TYR A 197 6.63 -8.88 -43.19
N GLY A 198 5.96 -7.77 -42.87
CA GLY A 198 4.57 -7.77 -42.40
C GLY A 198 4.39 -8.35 -40.99
N GLN A 199 5.47 -8.57 -40.25
CA GLN A 199 5.40 -9.10 -38.88
C GLN A 199 5.06 -7.98 -37.90
N GLN A 200 4.19 -8.26 -36.93
CA GLN A 200 3.90 -7.31 -35.86
C GLN A 200 3.77 -7.99 -34.50
N THR A 201 4.14 -7.26 -33.46
CA THR A 201 4.01 -7.67 -32.07
C THR A 201 3.07 -6.70 -31.36
N ASN A 202 2.01 -7.22 -30.73
CA ASN A 202 0.88 -6.44 -30.23
C ASN A 202 0.65 -6.67 -28.74
N VAL A 203 0.18 -5.64 -28.04
CA VAL A 203 -0.38 -5.76 -26.68
C VAL A 203 -1.80 -6.33 -26.75
N ILE A 204 -2.09 -7.34 -25.93
CA ILE A 204 -3.42 -7.94 -25.82
C ILE A 204 -4.06 -7.59 -24.48
N LEU A 205 -5.25 -6.99 -24.53
CA LEU A 205 -6.07 -6.65 -23.35
C LEU A 205 -7.41 -7.37 -23.30
N PHE A 206 -7.68 -8.21 -24.30
CA PHE A 206 -8.89 -9.01 -24.44
C PHE A 206 -8.63 -10.21 -25.34
N SER A 207 -9.28 -11.34 -25.06
CA SER A 207 -9.26 -12.50 -25.94
C SER A 207 -10.67 -13.11 -25.99
N SER A 208 -11.27 -13.07 -27.18
CA SER A 208 -12.57 -13.69 -27.48
C SER A 208 -12.49 -15.22 -27.59
N ASN A 209 -11.28 -15.78 -27.67
CA ASN A 209 -11.07 -17.18 -28.01
C ASN A 209 -11.35 -18.10 -26.81
N SER A 210 -12.41 -18.90 -26.90
CA SER A 210 -12.86 -19.83 -25.86
C SER A 210 -11.80 -20.88 -25.50
N ALA A 211 -10.96 -21.31 -26.45
CA ALA A 211 -9.89 -22.29 -26.22
C ALA A 211 -8.77 -21.76 -25.30
N ILE A 212 -8.42 -20.47 -25.38
CA ILE A 212 -7.51 -19.84 -24.42
C ILE A 212 -8.22 -19.75 -23.05
N ASN A 213 -9.54 -19.49 -23.04
CA ASN A 213 -10.35 -19.52 -21.82
C ASN A 213 -10.57 -20.93 -21.23
N GLU A 214 -10.47 -22.01 -22.02
CA GLU A 214 -10.60 -23.40 -21.57
C GLU A 214 -9.26 -24.01 -21.14
N LEU A 215 -8.15 -23.71 -21.82
CA LEU A 215 -6.79 -23.99 -21.33
C LEU A 215 -6.51 -23.32 -19.97
N LYS A 216 -7.26 -22.25 -19.62
CA LYS A 216 -7.22 -21.56 -18.32
C LYS A 216 -7.88 -22.33 -17.17
N LYS A 217 -8.81 -23.28 -17.41
CA LYS A 217 -9.49 -24.05 -16.35
C LYS A 217 -8.65 -25.19 -15.77
N ASN A 218 -7.70 -25.73 -16.53
CA ASN A 218 -7.03 -27.01 -16.23
C ASN A 218 -5.69 -26.92 -15.47
N LYS A 219 -5.28 -25.75 -14.93
CA LYS A 219 -4.05 -25.62 -14.13
C LYS A 219 -4.33 -24.90 -12.80
N CYS A 220 -4.11 -25.58 -11.68
CA CYS A 220 -4.31 -25.13 -10.28
C CYS A 220 -3.49 -23.90 -9.80
N LYS A 221 -2.95 -23.07 -10.69
CA LYS A 221 -2.27 -21.82 -10.33
C LYS A 221 -3.15 -20.66 -10.81
N LYS A 222 -3.50 -19.72 -9.92
CA LYS A 222 -4.20 -18.47 -10.26
C LYS A 222 -3.42 -17.73 -11.35
N GLN A 223 -3.76 -17.94 -12.62
CA GLN A 223 -3.10 -17.27 -13.74
C GLN A 223 -3.58 -15.81 -13.81
N LYS A 224 -2.66 -14.89 -14.13
CA LYS A 224 -2.98 -13.46 -14.22
C LYS A 224 -3.99 -13.23 -15.37
N PRO A 225 -5.02 -12.40 -15.16
CA PRO A 225 -5.98 -12.03 -16.21
C PRO A 225 -5.29 -11.33 -17.38
N ILE A 226 -5.87 -11.46 -18.58
CA ILE A 226 -5.44 -10.71 -19.77
C ILE A 226 -5.95 -9.28 -19.61
N GLU A 227 -5.08 -8.40 -19.14
CA GLU A 227 -5.35 -6.99 -18.87
C GLU A 227 -4.05 -6.21 -18.88
N LEU A 228 -4.16 -4.88 -18.99
CA LEU A 228 -3.07 -3.95 -18.69
C LEU A 228 -3.30 -3.44 -17.29
N CYS A 229 -2.45 -3.86 -16.36
CA CYS A 229 -2.40 -3.33 -15.01
C CYS A 229 -1.27 -2.30 -14.94
N ILE A 230 -1.61 -1.07 -14.59
CA ILE A 230 -0.66 0.03 -14.36
C ILE A 230 -0.76 0.40 -12.88
N GLU A 231 0.35 0.30 -12.18
CA GLU A 231 0.44 0.59 -10.76
C GLU A 231 1.47 1.67 -10.51
N TRP A 232 1.21 2.55 -9.55
CA TRP A 232 2.22 3.45 -9.00
C TRP A 232 2.36 3.16 -7.51
N GLU A 233 3.59 3.06 -7.02
CA GLU A 233 3.87 2.84 -5.60
C GLU A 233 5.05 3.69 -5.13
N GLN A 234 4.91 4.29 -3.95
CA GLN A 234 6.02 4.90 -3.26
C GLN A 234 6.76 3.86 -2.42
N TYR A 235 8.05 3.71 -2.69
CA TYR A 235 8.95 2.85 -1.93
C TYR A 235 9.74 3.68 -0.93
N MET A 236 9.96 3.10 0.24
CA MET A 236 10.84 3.64 1.28
C MET A 236 11.96 2.63 1.52
N ILE A 237 13.20 3.09 1.48
CA ILE A 237 14.37 2.33 1.88
C ILE A 237 14.97 3.03 3.10
N LYS A 238 15.36 2.23 4.08
CA LYS A 238 16.07 2.69 5.26
C LYS A 238 17.43 2.00 5.29
N ASP A 239 18.49 2.78 5.35
CA ASP A 239 19.84 2.25 5.37
C ASP A 239 20.26 1.80 6.79
N ALA A 240 21.48 1.27 6.91
CA ALA A 240 22.06 0.85 8.18
C ALA A 240 22.30 2.01 9.17
N THR A 241 22.37 3.26 8.67
CA THR A 241 22.55 4.48 9.48
C THR A 241 21.23 5.12 9.91
N ASN A 242 20.10 4.49 9.57
CA ASN A 242 18.74 5.00 9.72
C ASN A 242 18.37 6.19 8.81
N GLN A 243 19.16 6.50 7.79
CA GLN A 243 18.77 7.43 6.74
C GLN A 243 17.65 6.84 5.90
N ILE A 244 16.65 7.67 5.57
CA ILE A 244 15.46 7.28 4.82
C ILE A 244 15.56 7.86 3.41
N SER A 245 15.39 7.00 2.40
CA SER A 245 15.23 7.36 1.00
C SER A 245 13.85 6.95 0.52
N ILE A 246 13.20 7.83 -0.26
CA ILE A 246 11.84 7.66 -0.74
C ILE A 246 11.80 7.92 -2.24
N ALA A 247 11.17 7.02 -3.00
CA ALA A 247 11.03 7.18 -4.44
C ALA A 247 9.73 6.56 -4.95
N GLY A 248 9.10 7.21 -5.93
CA GLY A 248 7.94 6.70 -6.65
C GLY A 248 8.35 5.87 -7.86
N TYR A 249 7.65 4.76 -8.09
CA TYR A 249 7.85 3.92 -9.26
C TYR A 249 6.52 3.60 -9.90
N ILE A 250 6.51 3.56 -11.23
CA ILE A 250 5.42 2.98 -12.00
C ILE A 250 5.79 1.56 -12.40
N MET A 251 4.80 0.67 -12.38
CA MET A 251 4.90 -0.71 -12.83
C MET A 251 3.77 -0.98 -13.81
N MET A 252 4.08 -1.60 -14.95
CA MET A 252 3.08 -2.00 -15.93
C MET A 252 3.20 -3.49 -16.21
N HIS A 253 2.05 -4.17 -16.21
CA HIS A 253 1.91 -5.57 -16.56
C HIS A 253 0.93 -5.72 -17.71
N PHE A 254 1.32 -6.41 -18.78
CA PHE A 254 0.48 -6.60 -19.96
C PHE A 254 0.91 -7.86 -20.72
N PHE A 255 0.04 -8.36 -21.59
CA PHE A 255 0.33 -9.52 -22.43
C PHE A 255 0.72 -9.07 -23.84
N ILE A 256 1.60 -9.86 -24.47
CA ILE A 256 2.04 -9.68 -25.85
C ILE A 256 1.72 -10.92 -26.67
N GLU A 257 1.33 -10.72 -27.93
CA GLU A 257 1.26 -11.74 -28.98
C GLU A 257 1.92 -11.25 -30.29
N GLN A 258 2.31 -12.20 -31.14
CA GLN A 258 2.84 -11.92 -32.47
C GLN A 258 1.85 -12.33 -33.53
N ILE A 259 1.68 -11.48 -34.55
CA ILE A 259 0.83 -11.73 -35.71
C ILE A 259 1.71 -11.73 -36.97
N TYR A 260 1.54 -12.73 -37.80
CA TYR A 260 2.19 -12.88 -39.10
C TYR A 260 1.13 -12.72 -40.19
N PHE A 261 1.27 -11.70 -41.03
CA PHE A 261 0.54 -11.63 -42.29
C PHE A 261 1.40 -12.31 -43.35
N GLY A 262 1.07 -13.58 -43.65
CA GLY A 262 1.65 -14.35 -44.75
C GLY A 262 0.88 -14.15 -46.04
#